data_AF-A0A537W7M0-F1
#
_entry.id   AF-A0A537W7M0-F1
#
_cell.length_a   1.000
_cell.length_b   1.000
_cell.length_c   1.000
_cell.angle_alpha   90.00
_cell.angle_beta   90.00
_cell.angle_gamma   90.00
#
_symmetry.space_group_name_H-M   'P 1'
#
loop_
_entity.id
_entity.type
_entity.pdbx_description
1 polymer ?
#
loop_
_entity_poly.entity_id
_entity_poly.type
_entity_poly.pdbx_seq_one_letter_code
_entity_poly.pdbx_strand_id
1 'polypeptide(L)'
;MLVCVVGGHDPQAGNGSREHHAPEPTESLPVASFLSEVPADIRDVSFSTVVRGYDRREVDAYVERVNRVIAELEIGRSPQAAVKHALDRVGEQTSGVLQRAREVAEELTSTALAEAEHATRRAGVEAEEVLEKAQMEAHRLRGQSKEEAEEILARARAEAAESLELAAEQARTLQEGAESRLRSLQSDIQASADTRRRVLDELRRTAAELDKFASGAINRSQRHDPAESRDESPTETIPAKTEPRPAQADMGGRGSRGPRQATQAR
;
A
#
# COMPACT_ATOMS: atom_id res chain seq x y z
N MET A 1 9.62 -1.18 -11.56
CA MET A 1 10.07 -0.77 -12.91
C MET A 1 10.77 0.56 -12.79
N LEU A 2 12.10 0.58 -12.88
CA LEU A 2 12.85 1.82 -13.13
C LEU A 2 12.81 2.06 -14.64
N VAL A 3 12.41 3.26 -15.06
CA VAL A 3 12.53 3.70 -16.46
C VAL A 3 13.59 4.80 -16.49
N CYS A 4 14.76 4.45 -17.02
CA CYS A 4 15.80 5.39 -17.41
C CYS A 4 15.41 5.98 -18.79
N VAL A 5 15.35 7.30 -18.89
CA VAL A 5 15.41 8.01 -20.19
C VAL A 5 16.66 8.87 -20.17
N VAL A 6 17.70 8.40 -20.84
CA VAL A 6 18.90 9.17 -21.15
C VAL A 6 18.62 9.89 -22.48
N GLY A 7 18.51 11.21 -22.41
CA GLY A 7 18.46 12.08 -23.58
C GLY A 7 19.85 12.22 -24.18
N GLY A 8 20.01 11.73 -25.41
CA GLY A 8 21.14 12.04 -26.28
C GLY A 8 20.69 13.06 -27.32
N HIS A 9 21.33 14.22 -27.35
CA HIS A 9 21.32 15.11 -28.50
C HIS A 9 22.60 15.96 -28.49
N ASP A 10 23.59 15.52 -29.27
CA ASP A 10 24.75 16.33 -29.64
C ASP A 10 24.34 17.37 -30.71
N PRO A 11 24.90 18.59 -30.66
CA PRO A 11 24.67 19.61 -31.67
C PRO A 11 25.58 19.41 -32.89
N GLN A 12 24.95 19.60 -34.04
CA GLN A 12 25.49 19.46 -35.39
C GLN A 12 26.62 20.47 -35.66
N ALA A 13 27.78 19.95 -36.04
CA ALA A 13 28.91 20.70 -36.56
C ALA A 13 28.56 21.24 -37.97
N GLY A 14 28.26 22.54 -38.05
CA GLY A 14 28.15 23.29 -39.30
C GLY A 14 29.51 23.78 -39.76
N ASN A 15 30.08 23.07 -40.72
CA ASN A 15 31.32 23.39 -41.42
C ASN A 15 31.07 24.55 -42.42
N GLY A 16 31.51 25.75 -42.08
CA GLY A 16 31.45 26.95 -42.92
C GLY A 16 32.84 27.29 -43.46
N SER A 17 32.96 27.22 -44.78
CA SER A 17 34.10 27.48 -45.65
C SER A 17 35.05 28.60 -45.19
N ARG A 18 36.32 28.24 -44.96
CA ARG A 18 37.44 29.18 -45.01
C ARG A 18 37.75 29.45 -46.48
N GLU A 19 37.24 30.54 -47.01
CA GLU A 19 37.73 31.12 -48.25
C GLU A 19 38.98 31.97 -47.98
N HIS A 20 39.93 31.84 -48.90
CA HIS A 20 41.21 32.52 -48.94
C HIS A 20 41.06 34.04 -48.91
N HIS A 21 41.73 34.71 -47.96
CA HIS A 21 42.05 36.13 -48.10
C HIS A 21 43.55 36.29 -48.32
N ALA A 22 43.92 36.63 -49.55
CA ALA A 22 45.25 37.11 -49.91
C ALA A 22 45.57 38.42 -49.15
N PRO A 23 46.83 38.69 -48.78
CA PRO A 23 47.22 39.96 -48.19
C PRO A 23 47.57 40.95 -49.30
N GLU A 24 46.77 42.01 -49.42
CA GLU A 24 47.07 43.19 -50.24
C GLU A 24 46.40 44.40 -49.57
N PRO A 25 46.96 45.61 -49.69
CA PRO A 25 48.31 46.04 -49.34
C PRO A 25 48.23 47.01 -48.15
N THR A 26 49.38 47.29 -47.52
CA THR A 26 49.55 48.39 -46.57
C THR A 26 48.86 49.68 -47.05
N GLU A 27 47.83 50.13 -46.32
CA GLU A 27 47.23 51.44 -46.47
C GLU A 27 48.28 52.51 -46.20
N SER A 28 48.96 52.95 -47.26
CA SER A 28 49.49 54.31 -47.30
C SER A 28 48.29 55.25 -47.12
N LEU A 29 48.24 55.93 -45.98
CA LEU A 29 47.28 56.99 -45.65
C LEU A 29 46.90 57.79 -46.91
N PRO A 30 45.62 57.93 -47.27
CA PRO A 30 45.26 58.66 -48.46
C PRO A 30 45.30 60.14 -48.12
N VAL A 31 46.49 60.74 -48.17
CA VAL A 31 46.63 62.21 -48.23
C VAL A 31 45.82 62.75 -49.43
N ALA A 32 45.61 61.91 -50.47
CA ALA A 32 44.75 62.20 -51.61
C ALA A 32 43.25 62.37 -51.28
N SER A 33 42.71 61.78 -50.19
CA SER A 33 41.28 61.90 -49.87
C SER A 33 40.93 63.27 -49.25
N PHE A 34 41.81 63.78 -48.38
CA PHE A 34 41.69 65.14 -47.82
C PHE A 34 41.86 66.24 -48.90
N LEU A 35 42.57 65.89 -49.98
CA LEU A 35 42.68 66.70 -51.19
C LEU A 35 41.44 66.59 -52.11
N SER A 36 40.28 66.15 -51.62
CA SER A 36 38.99 66.34 -52.31
C SER A 36 38.01 67.27 -51.59
N GLU A 37 38.15 67.46 -50.26
CA GLU A 37 37.22 68.26 -49.43
C GLU A 37 37.43 69.78 -49.45
N VAL A 38 38.65 70.24 -49.71
CA VAL A 38 38.98 71.67 -49.92
C VAL A 38 38.57 72.10 -51.35
N PRO A 39 37.90 73.24 -51.55
CA PRO A 39 37.55 73.74 -52.90
C PRO A 39 38.78 73.96 -53.81
N ALA A 40 38.62 73.72 -55.12
CA ALA A 40 39.68 73.88 -56.12
C ALA A 40 40.27 75.30 -56.14
N ASP A 41 39.43 76.31 -55.85
CA ASP A 41 39.79 77.73 -55.77
C ASP A 41 40.78 78.08 -54.64
N ILE A 42 41.06 77.12 -53.75
CA ILE A 42 42.12 77.23 -52.73
C ILE A 42 43.36 76.43 -53.13
N ARG A 43 43.20 75.35 -53.90
CA ARG A 43 44.32 74.45 -54.27
C ARG A 43 45.16 74.98 -55.41
N ASP A 44 44.52 75.55 -56.43
CA ASP A 44 45.16 75.91 -57.69
C ASP A 44 45.26 77.44 -57.84
N VAL A 45 45.82 78.12 -56.84
CA VAL A 45 45.97 79.59 -56.85
C VAL A 45 47.38 79.98 -57.27
N SER A 46 47.47 80.85 -58.28
CA SER A 46 48.70 81.54 -58.66
C SER A 46 48.59 83.01 -58.28
N PHE A 47 49.66 83.53 -57.66
CA PHE A 47 49.74 84.91 -57.20
C PHE A 47 50.63 85.73 -58.12
N SER A 48 50.23 86.97 -58.40
CA SER A 48 51.04 87.91 -59.19
C SER A 48 52.28 88.36 -58.41
N THR A 49 53.44 88.48 -59.09
CA THR A 49 54.69 88.97 -58.47
C THR A 49 54.92 90.46 -58.76
N VAL A 50 55.07 91.24 -57.70
CA VAL A 50 55.46 92.66 -57.74
C VAL A 50 56.93 92.75 -57.30
N VAL A 51 57.62 93.87 -57.56
CA VAL A 51 59.06 94.06 -57.26
C VAL A 51 59.37 93.64 -55.81
N ARG A 52 60.00 92.47 -55.68
CA ARG A 52 60.36 91.72 -54.44
C ARG A 52 59.25 90.94 -53.70
N GLY A 53 58.28 90.35 -54.38
CA GLY A 53 57.43 89.31 -53.78
C GLY A 53 56.06 89.14 -54.43
N TYR A 54 55.20 88.33 -53.83
CA TYR A 54 53.79 88.21 -54.24
C TYR A 54 52.99 89.43 -53.80
N ASP A 55 51.93 89.78 -54.55
CA ASP A 55 51.03 90.87 -54.17
C ASP A 55 50.36 90.58 -52.82
N ARG A 56 50.66 91.42 -51.83
CA ARG A 56 50.15 91.28 -50.47
C ARG A 56 48.62 91.28 -50.40
N ARG A 57 47.93 92.05 -51.25
CA ARG A 57 46.46 92.12 -51.25
C ARG A 57 45.83 90.84 -51.78
N GLU A 58 46.46 90.21 -52.79
CA GLU A 58 46.02 88.93 -53.33
C GLU A 58 46.22 87.80 -52.30
N VAL A 59 47.35 87.84 -51.59
CA VAL A 59 47.66 86.89 -50.52
C VAL A 59 46.71 87.08 -49.33
N ASP A 60 46.48 88.31 -48.86
CA ASP A 60 45.57 88.58 -47.73
C ASP A 60 44.14 88.12 -48.06
N ALA A 61 43.64 88.41 -49.27
CA ALA A 61 42.33 87.96 -49.72
C ALA A 61 42.24 86.42 -49.84
N TYR A 62 43.33 85.75 -50.21
CA TYR A 62 43.42 84.30 -50.22
C TYR A 62 43.42 83.73 -48.79
N VAL A 63 44.19 84.30 -47.87
CA VAL A 63 44.21 83.89 -46.46
C VAL A 63 42.83 84.04 -45.82
N GLU A 64 42.11 85.13 -46.10
CA GLU A 64 40.71 85.28 -45.65
C GLU A 64 39.77 84.22 -46.23
N ARG A 65 39.93 83.86 -47.51
CA ARG A 65 39.16 82.77 -48.14
C ARG A 65 39.47 81.42 -47.50
N VAL A 66 40.75 81.12 -47.25
CA VAL A 66 41.19 79.89 -46.59
C VAL A 66 40.66 79.82 -45.17
N ASN A 67 40.79 80.88 -44.38
CA ASN A 67 40.31 80.92 -43.00
C ASN A 67 38.79 80.73 -42.89
N ARG A 68 38.02 81.26 -43.85
CA ARG A 68 36.58 81.03 -43.95
C ARG A 68 36.25 79.57 -44.25
N VAL A 69 36.93 78.95 -45.21
CA VAL A 69 36.73 77.53 -45.52
C VAL A 69 37.17 76.63 -44.36
N ILE A 70 38.21 77.00 -43.61
CA ILE A 70 38.60 76.31 -42.37
C ILE A 70 37.47 76.41 -41.34
N ALA A 71 36.91 77.59 -41.11
CA ALA A 71 35.82 77.77 -40.15
C ALA A 71 34.54 77.02 -40.57
N GLU A 72 34.18 77.05 -41.86
CA GLU A 72 33.03 76.31 -42.40
C GLU A 72 33.23 74.79 -42.29
N LEU A 73 34.44 74.29 -42.56
CA LEU A 73 34.79 72.89 -42.37
C LEU A 73 34.79 72.52 -40.88
N GLU A 74 35.32 73.34 -39.97
CA GLU A 74 35.30 73.06 -38.52
C GLU A 74 33.88 73.00 -37.94
N ILE A 75 32.95 73.82 -38.45
CA ILE A 75 31.54 73.83 -38.04
C ILE A 75 30.81 72.56 -38.54
N GLY A 76 31.06 72.13 -39.79
CA GLY A 76 30.47 70.91 -40.36
C GLY A 76 31.16 69.60 -39.93
N ARG A 77 32.37 69.70 -39.39
CA ARG A 77 33.30 68.59 -39.11
C ARG A 77 33.80 68.62 -37.66
N SER A 78 32.96 68.88 -36.67
CA SER A 78 33.30 68.45 -35.30
C SER A 78 33.02 66.95 -35.18
N PRO A 79 34.02 66.05 -35.33
CA PRO A 79 33.81 64.60 -35.19
C PRO A 79 33.20 64.24 -33.84
N GLN A 80 33.41 65.05 -32.80
CA GLN A 80 32.82 64.87 -31.48
C GLN A 80 31.30 65.01 -31.50
N ALA A 81 30.73 65.96 -32.26
CA ALA A 81 29.28 66.16 -32.35
C ALA A 81 28.59 65.00 -33.10
N ALA A 82 29.20 64.51 -34.19
CA ALA A 82 28.69 63.36 -34.94
C ALA A 82 28.75 62.06 -34.11
N VAL A 83 29.84 61.84 -33.37
CA VAL A 83 29.98 60.72 -32.44
C VAL A 83 28.95 60.80 -31.32
N LYS A 84 28.76 61.98 -30.71
CA LYS A 84 27.74 62.18 -29.68
C LYS A 84 26.34 61.84 -30.21
N HIS A 85 25.96 62.35 -31.38
CA HIS A 85 24.66 62.03 -31.98
C HIS A 85 24.50 60.54 -32.34
N ALA A 86 25.58 59.86 -32.73
CA ALA A 86 25.53 58.42 -32.97
C ALA A 86 25.31 57.64 -31.65
N LEU A 87 26.00 58.04 -30.57
CA LEU A 87 25.83 57.44 -29.24
C LEU A 87 24.44 57.70 -28.65
N ASP A 88 23.91 58.92 -28.80
CA ASP A 88 22.56 59.27 -28.35
C ASP A 88 21.51 58.38 -29.07
N ARG A 89 21.67 58.18 -30.39
CA ARG A 89 20.78 57.34 -31.19
C ARG A 89 20.84 55.86 -30.78
N VAL A 90 22.04 55.33 -30.51
CA VAL A 90 22.22 53.96 -30.00
C VAL A 90 21.63 53.83 -28.58
N GLY A 91 21.76 54.86 -27.76
CA GLY A 91 21.16 54.92 -26.42
C GLY A 91 19.64 54.85 -26.48
N GLU A 92 19.01 55.65 -27.36
CA GLU A 92 17.56 55.61 -27.61
C GLU A 92 17.10 54.25 -28.14
N GLN A 93 17.82 53.69 -29.11
CA GLN A 93 17.53 52.35 -29.64
C GLN A 93 17.62 51.28 -28.55
N THR A 94 18.66 51.35 -27.72
CA THR A 94 18.89 50.41 -26.62
C THR A 94 17.80 50.54 -25.55
N SER A 95 17.43 51.77 -25.17
CA SER A 95 16.32 52.03 -24.25
C SER A 95 15.00 51.45 -24.79
N GLY A 96 14.72 51.64 -26.08
CA GLY A 96 13.53 51.08 -26.72
C GLY A 96 13.52 49.55 -26.75
N VAL A 97 14.68 48.91 -26.94
CA VAL A 97 14.80 47.44 -26.86
C VAL A 97 14.57 46.95 -25.43
N LEU A 98 15.18 47.60 -24.43
CA LEU A 98 15.01 47.21 -23.03
C LEU A 98 13.58 47.42 -22.54
N GLN A 99 12.91 48.48 -22.98
CA GLN A 99 11.51 48.71 -22.64
C GLN A 99 10.61 47.62 -23.23
N ARG A 100 10.75 47.30 -24.52
CA ARG A 100 10.01 46.19 -25.14
C ARG A 100 10.30 44.85 -24.47
N ALA A 101 11.56 44.60 -24.11
CA ALA A 101 11.93 43.38 -23.40
C ALA A 101 11.25 43.27 -22.03
N ARG A 102 11.09 44.40 -21.30
CA ARG A 102 10.33 44.44 -20.04
C ARG A 102 8.84 44.21 -20.26
N GLU A 103 8.24 44.88 -21.23
CA GLU A 103 6.81 44.70 -21.56
C GLU A 103 6.52 43.23 -21.91
N VAL A 104 7.36 42.60 -22.74
CA VAL A 104 7.25 41.18 -23.09
C VAL A 104 7.48 40.28 -21.87
N ALA A 105 8.44 40.61 -21.00
CA ALA A 105 8.67 39.85 -19.78
C ALA A 105 7.46 39.93 -18.83
N GLU A 106 6.87 41.11 -18.66
CA GLU A 106 5.66 41.31 -17.85
C GLU A 106 4.47 40.52 -18.41
N GLU A 107 4.24 40.58 -19.72
CA GLU A 107 3.20 39.80 -20.39
C GLU A 107 3.41 38.29 -20.21
N LEU A 108 4.65 37.82 -20.39
CA LEU A 108 4.99 36.41 -20.21
C LEU A 108 4.76 35.96 -18.76
N THR A 109 5.16 36.78 -17.78
CA THR A 109 4.94 36.46 -16.36
C THR A 109 3.45 36.45 -16.00
N SER A 110 2.67 37.41 -16.50
CA SER A 110 1.22 37.45 -16.29
C SER A 110 0.53 36.22 -16.90
N THR A 111 0.94 35.82 -18.10
CA THR A 111 0.39 34.63 -18.78
C THR A 111 0.75 33.36 -18.02
N ALA A 112 2.02 33.21 -17.63
CA ALA A 112 2.47 32.04 -16.88
C ALA A 112 1.77 31.90 -15.52
N LEU A 113 1.53 33.02 -14.81
CA LEU A 113 0.77 33.02 -13.55
C LEU A 113 -0.68 32.60 -13.78
N ALA A 114 -1.34 33.16 -14.80
CA ALA A 114 -2.71 32.77 -15.13
C ALA A 114 -2.81 31.27 -15.47
N GLU A 115 -1.90 30.76 -16.30
CA GLU A 115 -1.86 29.33 -16.65
C GLU A 115 -1.61 28.44 -15.42
N ALA A 116 -0.71 28.85 -14.52
CA ALA A 116 -0.46 28.13 -13.27
C ALA A 116 -1.69 28.11 -12.35
N GLU A 117 -2.41 29.24 -12.22
CA GLU A 117 -3.67 29.31 -11.48
C GLU A 117 -4.77 28.44 -12.10
N HIS A 118 -4.84 28.39 -13.43
CA HIS A 118 -5.76 27.52 -14.14
C HIS A 118 -5.42 26.04 -13.92
N ALA A 119 -4.14 25.68 -14.00
CA ALA A 119 -3.67 24.32 -13.78
C ALA A 119 -3.93 23.85 -12.33
N THR A 120 -3.65 24.70 -11.35
CA THR A 120 -3.90 24.40 -9.92
C THR A 120 -5.38 24.27 -9.62
N ARG A 121 -6.25 25.14 -10.16
CA ARG A 121 -7.70 24.99 -10.02
C ARG A 121 -8.22 23.69 -10.62
N ARG A 122 -7.77 23.36 -11.83
CA ARG A 122 -8.13 22.09 -12.48
C ARG A 122 -7.69 20.88 -11.66
N ALA A 123 -6.44 20.87 -11.21
CA ALA A 123 -5.93 19.80 -10.36
C ALA A 123 -6.70 19.69 -9.03
N GLY A 124 -7.14 20.82 -8.47
CA GLY A 124 -8.00 20.85 -7.28
C GLY A 124 -9.35 20.16 -7.51
N VAL A 125 -10.06 20.52 -8.59
CA VAL A 125 -11.34 19.88 -8.94
C VAL A 125 -11.16 18.39 -9.22
N GLU A 126 -10.14 18.01 -10.00
CA GLU A 126 -9.86 16.61 -10.30
C GLU A 126 -9.53 15.80 -9.02
N ALA A 127 -8.81 16.41 -8.06
CA ALA A 127 -8.52 15.77 -6.77
C ALA A 127 -9.77 15.62 -5.91
N GLU A 128 -10.65 16.63 -5.86
CA GLU A 128 -11.93 16.57 -5.15
C GLU A 128 -12.83 15.47 -5.72
N GLU A 129 -12.95 15.38 -7.04
CA GLU A 129 -13.72 14.31 -7.70
C GLU A 129 -13.18 12.91 -7.37
N VAL A 130 -11.86 12.74 -7.32
CA VAL A 130 -11.24 11.45 -6.95
C VAL A 130 -11.53 11.13 -5.48
N LEU A 131 -11.46 12.12 -4.58
CA LEU A 131 -11.77 11.93 -3.17
C LEU A 131 -13.25 11.57 -2.96
N GLU A 132 -14.17 12.26 -3.63
CA GLU A 132 -15.61 11.95 -3.55
C GLU A 132 -15.91 10.53 -4.04
N LYS A 133 -15.34 10.12 -5.19
CA LYS A 133 -15.48 8.76 -5.72
C LYS A 133 -14.93 7.73 -4.72
N ALA A 134 -13.74 7.96 -4.18
CA ALA A 134 -13.13 7.06 -3.20
C ALA A 134 -13.97 6.97 -1.91
N GLN A 135 -14.55 8.08 -1.44
CA GLN A 135 -15.45 8.08 -0.28
C GLN A 135 -16.74 7.31 -0.55
N MET A 136 -17.38 7.53 -1.71
CA MET A 136 -18.57 6.79 -2.10
C MET A 136 -18.31 5.28 -2.18
N GLU A 137 -17.19 4.88 -2.79
CA GLU A 137 -16.79 3.47 -2.87
C GLU A 137 -16.51 2.87 -1.50
N ALA A 138 -15.80 3.59 -0.62
CA ALA A 138 -15.54 3.16 0.75
C ALA A 138 -16.84 2.99 1.55
N HIS A 139 -17.79 3.93 1.42
CA HIS A 139 -19.10 3.83 2.05
C HIS A 139 -19.91 2.63 1.54
N ARG A 140 -19.90 2.42 0.21
CA ARG A 140 -20.55 1.28 -0.42
C ARG A 140 -19.99 -0.04 0.10
N LEU A 141 -18.66 -0.19 0.08
CA LEU A 141 -17.98 -1.39 0.56
C LEU A 141 -18.28 -1.65 2.04
N ARG A 142 -18.20 -0.62 2.88
CA ARG A 142 -18.53 -0.74 4.31
C ARG A 142 -19.99 -1.16 4.53
N GLY A 143 -20.92 -0.64 3.72
CA GLY A 143 -22.32 -1.04 3.76
C GLY A 143 -22.49 -2.52 3.42
N GLN A 144 -21.90 -2.96 2.31
CA GLN A 144 -21.94 -4.35 1.85
C GLN A 144 -21.33 -5.31 2.88
N SER A 145 -20.13 -5.02 3.39
CA SER A 145 -19.48 -5.87 4.39
C SER A 145 -20.27 -5.95 5.70
N LYS A 146 -20.97 -4.87 6.08
CA LYS A 146 -21.84 -4.88 7.26
C LYS A 146 -23.06 -5.77 7.02
N GLU A 147 -23.71 -5.65 5.87
CA GLU A 147 -24.86 -6.47 5.50
C GLU A 147 -24.49 -7.96 5.44
N GLU A 148 -23.38 -8.29 4.78
CA GLU A 148 -22.84 -9.67 4.73
C GLU A 148 -22.53 -10.21 6.13
N ALA A 149 -21.90 -9.40 7.00
CA ALA A 149 -21.63 -9.81 8.37
C ALA A 149 -22.91 -10.04 9.18
N GLU A 150 -23.93 -9.19 9.01
CA GLU A 150 -25.23 -9.34 9.64
C GLU A 150 -25.95 -10.59 9.14
N GLU A 151 -25.88 -10.91 7.84
CA GLU A 151 -26.42 -12.13 7.26
C GLU A 151 -25.74 -13.38 7.83
N ILE A 152 -24.40 -13.40 7.87
CA ILE A 152 -23.63 -14.52 8.45
C ILE A 152 -24.01 -14.73 9.93
N LEU A 153 -24.12 -13.65 10.71
CA LEU A 153 -24.52 -13.73 12.12
C LEU A 153 -25.96 -14.22 12.28
N ALA A 154 -26.89 -13.75 11.44
CA ALA A 154 -28.27 -14.22 11.47
C ALA A 154 -28.36 -15.71 11.16
N ARG A 155 -27.66 -16.15 10.11
CA ARG A 155 -27.58 -17.56 9.72
C ARG A 155 -26.96 -18.43 10.81
N ALA A 156 -25.81 -18.03 11.35
CA ALA A 156 -25.14 -18.78 12.41
C ALA A 156 -26.02 -18.91 13.67
N ARG A 157 -26.79 -17.87 14.01
CA ARG A 157 -27.75 -17.92 15.13
C ARG A 157 -28.90 -18.88 14.85
N ALA A 158 -29.45 -18.88 13.63
CA ALA A 158 -30.51 -19.80 13.25
C ALA A 158 -30.03 -21.26 13.30
N GLU A 159 -28.86 -21.55 12.72
CA GLU A 159 -28.26 -22.89 12.73
C GLU A 159 -27.93 -23.36 14.17
N ALA A 160 -27.46 -22.45 15.03
CA ALA A 160 -27.22 -22.76 16.44
C ALA A 160 -28.52 -23.04 17.20
N ALA A 161 -29.60 -22.29 16.94
CA ALA A 161 -30.89 -22.52 17.57
C ALA A 161 -31.48 -23.89 17.16
N GLU A 162 -31.43 -24.22 15.87
CA GLU A 162 -31.84 -25.53 15.34
C GLU A 162 -31.02 -26.68 15.97
N SER A 163 -29.70 -26.50 16.07
CA SER A 163 -28.83 -27.50 16.69
C SER A 163 -29.15 -27.73 18.18
N LEU A 164 -29.49 -26.66 18.90
CA LEU A 164 -29.91 -26.74 20.30
C LEU A 164 -31.26 -27.43 20.46
N GLU A 165 -32.22 -27.16 19.57
CA GLU A 165 -33.52 -27.82 19.56
C GLU A 165 -33.37 -29.32 19.33
N LEU A 166 -32.62 -29.71 18.30
CA LEU A 166 -32.33 -31.11 18.00
C LEU A 166 -31.62 -31.80 19.18
N ALA A 167 -30.63 -31.15 19.79
CA ALA A 167 -29.94 -31.70 20.95
C ALA A 167 -30.87 -31.87 22.16
N ALA A 168 -31.79 -30.93 22.38
CA ALA A 168 -32.77 -31.00 23.46
C ALA A 168 -33.77 -32.15 23.24
N GLU A 169 -34.25 -32.36 22.00
CA GLU A 169 -35.11 -33.49 21.66
C GLU A 169 -34.39 -34.83 21.86
N GLN A 170 -33.14 -34.95 21.42
CA GLN A 170 -32.32 -36.14 21.64
C GLN A 170 -32.09 -36.40 23.13
N ALA A 171 -31.78 -35.36 23.91
CA ALA A 171 -31.62 -35.49 25.35
C ALA A 171 -32.92 -35.99 26.02
N ARG A 172 -34.07 -35.44 25.60
CA ARG A 172 -35.37 -35.85 26.12
C ARG A 172 -35.70 -37.30 25.78
N THR A 173 -35.52 -37.72 24.53
CA THR A 173 -35.78 -39.11 24.12
C THR A 173 -34.87 -40.10 24.85
N LEU A 174 -33.60 -39.75 25.06
CA LEU A 174 -32.66 -40.55 25.86
C LEU A 174 -33.08 -40.64 27.33
N GLN A 175 -33.54 -39.53 27.93
CA GLN A 175 -34.04 -39.50 29.30
C GLN A 175 -35.30 -40.38 29.46
N GLU A 176 -36.29 -40.21 28.58
CA GLU A 176 -37.52 -41.01 28.58
C GLU A 176 -37.22 -42.50 28.41
N GLY A 177 -36.26 -42.85 27.53
CA GLY A 177 -35.79 -44.22 27.34
C GLY A 177 -35.09 -44.79 28.58
N ALA A 178 -34.21 -44.01 29.22
CA ALA A 178 -33.52 -44.41 30.44
C ALA A 178 -34.48 -44.63 31.61
N GLU A 179 -35.45 -43.71 31.79
CA GLU A 179 -36.49 -43.84 32.81
C GLU A 179 -37.38 -45.06 32.58
N SER A 180 -37.79 -45.31 31.34
CA SER A 180 -38.58 -46.50 30.98
C SER A 180 -37.82 -47.78 31.35
N ARG A 181 -36.52 -47.83 31.03
CA ARG A 181 -35.65 -48.96 31.37
C ARG A 181 -35.50 -49.14 32.89
N LEU A 182 -35.36 -48.05 33.65
CA LEU A 182 -35.31 -48.11 35.12
C LEU A 182 -36.62 -48.65 35.70
N ARG A 183 -37.77 -48.20 35.19
CA ARG A 183 -39.09 -48.71 35.62
C ARG A 183 -39.23 -50.20 35.32
N SER A 184 -38.80 -50.65 34.13
CA SER A 184 -38.78 -52.07 33.79
C SER A 184 -37.90 -52.88 34.74
N LEU A 185 -36.66 -52.43 34.98
CA LEU A 185 -35.73 -53.10 35.89
C LEU A 185 -36.27 -53.17 37.32
N GLN A 186 -36.92 -52.10 37.82
CA GLN A 186 -37.55 -52.10 39.13
C GLN A 186 -38.67 -53.14 39.22
N SER A 187 -39.51 -53.24 38.18
CA SER A 187 -40.55 -54.27 38.08
C SER A 187 -39.94 -55.68 38.08
N ASP A 188 -38.87 -55.91 37.31
CA ASP A 188 -38.19 -57.21 37.24
C ASP A 188 -37.55 -57.61 38.58
N ILE A 189 -36.94 -56.65 39.28
CA ILE A 189 -36.38 -56.84 40.62
C ILE A 189 -37.51 -57.20 41.61
N GLN A 190 -38.65 -56.50 41.56
CA GLN A 190 -39.80 -56.79 42.40
C GLN A 190 -40.36 -58.19 42.13
N ALA A 191 -40.57 -58.54 40.85
CA ALA A 191 -41.03 -59.86 40.44
C ALA A 191 -40.08 -60.98 40.88
N SER A 192 -38.76 -60.76 40.76
CA SER A 192 -37.73 -61.69 41.22
C SER A 192 -37.73 -61.85 42.74
N ALA A 193 -37.88 -60.75 43.48
CA ALA A 193 -37.97 -60.76 44.94
C ALA A 193 -39.22 -61.51 45.44
N ASP A 194 -40.36 -61.32 44.79
CA ASP A 194 -41.60 -62.02 45.12
C ASP A 194 -41.53 -63.50 44.78
N THR A 195 -40.93 -63.85 43.64
CA THR A 195 -40.67 -65.24 43.27
C THR A 195 -39.78 -65.91 44.32
N ARG A 196 -38.70 -65.26 44.74
CA ARG A 196 -37.81 -65.77 45.81
C ARG A 196 -38.56 -65.98 47.13
N ARG A 197 -39.42 -65.04 47.54
CA ARG A 197 -40.24 -65.20 48.76
C ARG A 197 -41.13 -66.44 48.66
N ARG A 198 -41.84 -66.62 47.54
CA ARG A 198 -42.69 -67.80 47.31
C ARG A 198 -41.90 -69.11 47.39
N VAL A 199 -40.75 -69.19 46.72
CA VAL A 199 -39.88 -70.39 46.75
C VAL A 199 -39.39 -70.67 48.17
N LEU A 200 -38.98 -69.64 48.92
CA LEU A 200 -38.56 -69.81 50.30
C LEU A 200 -39.70 -70.25 51.23
N ASP A 201 -40.92 -69.76 51.01
CA ASP A 201 -42.09 -70.17 51.78
C ASP A 201 -42.52 -71.61 51.44
N GLU A 202 -42.42 -72.02 50.18
CA GLU A 202 -42.60 -73.40 49.74
C GLU A 202 -41.53 -74.33 50.34
N LEU A 203 -40.27 -73.92 50.34
CA LEU A 203 -39.17 -74.66 50.98
C LEU A 203 -39.39 -74.82 52.49
N ARG A 204 -39.85 -73.76 53.18
CA ARG A 204 -40.20 -73.83 54.61
C ARG A 204 -41.38 -74.76 54.86
N ARG A 205 -42.39 -74.75 53.99
CA ARG A 205 -43.55 -75.63 54.09
C ARG A 205 -43.15 -77.09 53.91
N THR A 206 -42.40 -77.39 52.85
CA THR A 206 -41.87 -78.75 52.60
C THR A 206 -40.95 -79.21 53.72
N ALA A 207 -40.08 -78.35 54.24
CA ALA A 207 -39.27 -78.67 55.42
C ALA A 207 -40.12 -78.98 56.67
N ALA A 208 -41.20 -78.21 56.92
CA ALA A 208 -42.12 -78.47 58.02
C ALA A 208 -42.92 -79.77 57.83
N GLU A 209 -43.25 -80.16 56.60
CA GLU A 209 -43.89 -81.44 56.27
C GLU A 209 -42.92 -82.61 56.50
N LEU A 210 -41.66 -82.47 56.08
CA LEU A 210 -40.60 -83.45 56.36
C LEU A 210 -40.31 -83.57 57.85
N ASP A 211 -40.27 -82.46 58.60
CA ASP A 211 -40.09 -82.47 60.06
C ASP A 211 -41.25 -83.17 60.78
N LYS A 212 -42.50 -82.93 60.35
CA LYS A 212 -43.66 -83.67 60.86
C LYS A 212 -43.58 -85.17 60.55
N PHE A 213 -43.15 -85.52 59.34
CA PHE A 213 -42.98 -86.92 58.95
C PHE A 213 -41.88 -87.60 59.78
N ALA A 214 -40.72 -86.94 59.94
CA ALA A 214 -39.60 -87.40 60.74
C ALA A 214 -39.97 -87.51 62.23
N SER A 215 -40.58 -86.48 62.82
CA SER A 215 -41.07 -86.50 64.21
C SER A 215 -42.15 -87.58 64.43
N GLY A 216 -43.02 -87.80 63.45
CA GLY A 216 -43.98 -88.91 63.46
C GLY A 216 -43.30 -90.28 63.38
N ALA A 217 -42.22 -90.41 62.62
CA ALA A 217 -41.40 -91.63 62.59
C ALA A 217 -40.62 -91.84 63.90
N ILE A 218 -40.03 -90.78 64.46
CA ILE A 218 -39.32 -90.79 65.75
C ILE A 218 -40.27 -91.15 66.90
N ASN A 219 -41.48 -90.60 66.93
CA ASN A 219 -42.50 -90.99 67.93
C ASN A 219 -43.00 -92.44 67.74
N ARG A 220 -42.91 -93.00 66.53
CA ARG A 220 -43.17 -94.43 66.28
C ARG A 220 -42.01 -95.31 66.74
N SER A 221 -40.76 -94.89 66.54
CA SER A 221 -39.59 -95.62 67.02
C SER A 221 -39.41 -95.50 68.54
N GLN A 222 -39.68 -94.35 69.18
CA GLN A 222 -39.59 -94.18 70.64
C GLN A 222 -40.71 -94.88 71.43
N ARG A 223 -41.77 -95.38 70.77
CA ARG A 223 -42.69 -96.37 71.39
C ARG A 223 -42.07 -97.77 71.50
N HIS A 224 -40.84 -97.95 71.04
CA HIS A 224 -40.09 -99.17 71.16
C HIS A 224 -38.65 -98.87 71.59
N ASP A 225 -38.28 -99.28 72.80
CA ASP A 225 -36.88 -99.44 73.18
C ASP A 225 -36.78 -100.37 74.41
N PRO A 226 -35.62 -101.01 74.71
CA PRO A 226 -34.30 -100.69 74.15
C PRO A 226 -33.40 -101.89 73.77
N ALA A 227 -32.34 -101.63 72.97
CA ALA A 227 -30.93 -101.86 73.38
C ALA A 227 -29.92 -101.92 72.19
N GLU A 228 -28.84 -101.13 72.33
CA GLU A 228 -27.42 -101.40 71.99
C GLU A 228 -27.03 -101.68 70.52
N SER A 229 -25.93 -101.19 69.93
CA SER A 229 -24.62 -100.72 70.41
C SER A 229 -23.82 -100.04 69.27
N ARG A 230 -22.80 -99.25 69.67
CA ARG A 230 -21.43 -98.98 69.13
C ARG A 230 -21.07 -99.59 67.75
N ASP A 231 -20.19 -99.06 66.90
CA ASP A 231 -18.97 -98.23 67.02
C ASP A 231 -18.52 -97.85 65.57
N GLU A 232 -17.44 -97.05 65.47
CA GLU A 232 -16.54 -96.83 64.32
C GLU A 232 -16.82 -95.66 63.35
N SER A 233 -16.04 -94.59 63.57
CA SER A 233 -15.51 -93.70 62.53
C SER A 233 -14.26 -94.34 61.91
N PRO A 234 -13.84 -94.01 60.66
CA PRO A 234 -12.90 -92.90 60.52
C PRO A 234 -12.92 -92.12 59.18
N THR A 235 -12.63 -90.81 59.31
CA THR A 235 -11.65 -90.01 58.54
C THR A 235 -11.56 -90.12 57.01
N GLU A 236 -11.81 -89.02 56.30
CA GLU A 236 -10.85 -88.57 55.28
C GLU A 236 -10.89 -87.05 55.05
N THR A 237 -9.72 -86.51 54.77
CA THR A 237 -9.30 -85.12 54.99
C THR A 237 -8.71 -84.57 53.67
N ILE A 238 -8.84 -83.24 53.46
CA ILE A 238 -7.98 -82.35 52.61
C ILE A 238 -8.28 -82.38 51.07
N PRO A 239 -8.08 -81.30 50.25
CA PRO A 239 -7.47 -79.98 50.51
C PRO A 239 -8.24 -78.71 50.11
N ALA A 240 -7.80 -77.61 50.73
CA ALA A 240 -7.75 -76.28 50.13
C ALA A 240 -6.55 -76.15 49.15
N LYS A 241 -6.79 -75.56 47.98
CA LYS A 241 -5.82 -74.89 47.06
C LYS A 241 -6.66 -74.32 45.90
N THR A 242 -6.54 -73.11 45.37
CA THR A 242 -5.38 -72.23 45.18
C THR A 242 -5.93 -70.87 44.74
N GLU A 243 -5.49 -69.77 45.35
CA GLU A 243 -5.31 -68.51 44.62
C GLU A 243 -3.88 -68.52 44.05
N PRO A 244 -3.66 -67.97 42.84
CA PRO A 244 -2.54 -67.05 42.71
C PRO A 244 -2.92 -65.80 41.91
N ARG A 245 -2.75 -64.66 42.60
CA ARG A 245 -2.03 -63.42 42.24
C ARG A 245 -2.31 -62.68 40.90
N PRO A 246 -2.06 -61.36 40.90
CA PRO A 246 -2.42 -60.41 39.84
C PRO A 246 -1.30 -60.22 38.80
N ALA A 247 -1.70 -59.80 37.60
CA ALA A 247 -0.86 -59.04 36.67
C ALA A 247 -1.46 -57.62 36.61
N GLN A 248 -0.77 -56.62 37.19
CA GLN A 248 0.02 -55.61 36.47
C GLN A 248 -0.84 -54.84 35.46
N ALA A 249 -1.32 -53.63 35.79
CA ALA A 249 -0.56 -52.39 35.65
C ALA A 249 -0.02 -52.21 34.23
N ASP A 250 -0.82 -51.57 33.37
CA ASP A 250 -0.28 -50.66 32.35
C ASP A 250 -0.80 -49.25 32.66
N MET A 251 0.04 -48.51 33.38
CA MET A 251 0.01 -47.06 33.45
C MET A 251 0.85 -46.56 32.28
N GLY A 252 0.19 -46.20 31.19
CA GLY A 252 0.78 -45.60 30.00
C GLY A 252 -0.02 -44.42 29.52
N GLY A 253 -0.05 -43.36 30.32
CA GLY A 253 -0.62 -42.08 29.92
C GLY A 253 0.20 -41.36 28.85
N ARG A 254 -0.47 -40.37 28.23
CA ARG A 254 0.01 -39.27 27.37
C ARG A 254 0.21 -39.58 25.89
N GLY A 255 -0.46 -38.75 25.09
CA GLY A 255 0.19 -38.24 23.87
C GLY A 255 -0.76 -37.87 22.75
N SER A 256 -1.53 -36.81 22.95
CA SER A 256 -2.04 -35.89 21.92
C SER A 256 -1.44 -36.08 20.51
N ARG A 257 -2.31 -36.38 19.53
CA ARG A 257 -2.13 -35.91 18.15
C ARG A 257 -3.51 -35.57 17.57
N GLY A 258 -3.82 -34.28 17.58
CA GLY A 258 -4.98 -33.72 16.90
C GLY A 258 -4.90 -33.87 15.37
N PRO A 259 -6.03 -33.74 14.67
CA PRO A 259 -6.07 -33.84 13.23
C PRO A 259 -5.50 -32.56 12.60
N ARG A 260 -4.54 -32.72 11.68
CA ARG A 260 -4.13 -31.64 10.77
C ARG A 260 -5.26 -31.42 9.76
N GLN A 261 -6.01 -30.33 9.93
CA GLN A 261 -6.78 -29.74 8.85
C GLN A 261 -5.79 -29.04 7.91
N ALA A 262 -5.76 -29.48 6.65
CA ALA A 262 -5.14 -28.76 5.56
C ALA A 262 -6.23 -27.89 4.91
N THR A 263 -6.29 -26.63 5.31
CA THR A 263 -6.92 -25.57 4.54
C THR A 263 -5.98 -25.21 3.40
N GLN A 264 -6.38 -25.48 2.16
CA GLN A 264 -5.79 -24.85 0.98
C GLN A 264 -6.70 -23.74 0.49
N ALA A 265 -6.04 -22.63 0.22
CA ALA A 265 -6.57 -21.34 -0.17
C ALA A 265 -7.25 -21.36 -1.55
N ARG A 266 -8.23 -20.47 -1.69
CA ARG A 266 -8.59 -19.80 -2.94
C ARG A 266 -8.75 -18.32 -2.65
#